data_AF-A0A0D0F089-F1
#
_entry.id   AF-A0A0D0F089-F1
#
_cell.length_a   1.000
_cell.length_b   1.000
_cell.length_c   1.000
_cell.angle_alpha   90.00
_cell.angle_beta   90.00
_cell.angle_gamma   90.00
#
_symmetry.space_group_name_H-M   'P 1'
#
loop_
_entity.id
_entity.type
_entity.pdbx_description
1 polymer ?
#
loop_
_entity_poly.entity_id
_entity_poly.type
_entity_poly.pdbx_seq_one_letter_code
_entity_poly.pdbx_strand_id
1 'polypeptide(L)'
;MDKKLKQYFIKSFLVLLLIHFGYFLYGYFTFEGIGKIDIYSEFYRFKFYDDVSISHFFISGLFLLFFLIFLIKNHSRQNYTFTNLLKIGGLLLLVSFFTFSFFVSYSFGMNAKLKTELSEKDLNNDKTLLNVLRPLLYNYTSYSSEKLFNPVNVLYPKPYPVIEVADSSAIGQYYTVEYKYYSIDTLKMLTTDLNKVSAAANTILDSIGFGKKELLERIIKKNTLKDSTEIIYKGQQVNPDYDSNICIFIKNKAIYKPIKGIPVEKQQYDAAVKRYNLLYKFKQDSLLHSFQKLDTLFRKYKIETSIVPKDLTKDVFFYKDHHDEPLNGIRNNFDRTALKDKLSTLERFFYEPNYLHSSIIDIFFSVIAAVWFVIFLIYILFNYKKNSSKVRTDS
;
A
#
# COMPACT_ATOMS: atom_id res chain seq x y z
N MET A 1 41.83 -17.13 11.60
CA MET A 1 41.31 -18.20 10.71
C MET A 1 42.26 -18.39 9.54
N ASP A 2 42.65 -19.64 9.28
CA ASP A 2 43.47 -20.05 8.15
C ASP A 2 42.77 -19.80 6.80
N LYS A 3 43.56 -19.55 5.74
CA LYS A 3 43.11 -19.32 4.36
C LYS A 3 42.28 -20.49 3.84
N LYS A 4 42.65 -21.73 4.17
CA LYS A 4 41.91 -22.92 3.73
C LYS A 4 40.50 -22.98 4.33
N LEU A 5 40.35 -22.68 5.62
CA LEU A 5 39.04 -22.63 6.28
C LEU A 5 38.17 -21.49 5.73
N LYS A 6 38.75 -20.31 5.47
CA LYS A 6 38.03 -19.22 4.80
C LYS A 6 37.48 -19.64 3.44
N GLN A 7 38.32 -20.29 2.61
CA GLN A 7 37.92 -20.79 1.30
C GLN A 7 36.82 -21.86 1.40
N TYR A 8 36.87 -22.72 2.42
CA TYR A 8 35.83 -23.70 2.69
C TYR A 8 34.47 -23.03 2.91
N PHE A 9 34.39 -22.04 3.82
CA PHE A 9 33.15 -21.28 4.05
C PHE A 9 32.66 -20.57 2.78
N ILE A 10 33.56 -19.92 2.03
CA ILE A 10 33.18 -19.26 0.76
C ILE A 10 32.55 -20.27 -0.20
N LYS A 11 33.15 -21.45 -0.38
CA LYS A 11 32.59 -22.50 -1.24
C LYS A 11 31.22 -22.98 -0.74
N SER A 12 31.06 -23.15 0.57
CA SER A 12 29.77 -23.51 1.17
C SER A 12 28.71 -22.44 0.91
N PHE A 13 29.03 -21.15 1.06
CA PHE A 13 28.11 -20.06 0.74
C PHE A 13 27.75 -20.01 -0.74
N LEU A 14 28.69 -20.31 -1.65
CA LEU A 14 28.37 -20.39 -3.09
C LEU A 14 27.36 -21.51 -3.38
N VAL A 15 27.53 -22.68 -2.77
CA VAL A 15 26.56 -23.79 -2.90
C VAL A 15 25.20 -23.38 -2.35
N LEU A 16 25.15 -22.78 -1.16
CA LEU A 16 23.90 -22.27 -0.58
C LEU A 16 23.24 -21.24 -1.51
N LEU A 17 24.00 -20.31 -2.07
CA LEU A 17 23.48 -19.29 -2.98
C LEU A 17 22.85 -19.90 -4.24
N LEU A 18 23.46 -20.95 -4.80
CA LEU A 18 22.88 -21.69 -5.93
C LEU A 18 21.55 -22.36 -5.55
N ILE A 19 21.45 -22.94 -4.35
CA ILE A 19 20.20 -23.52 -3.85
C ILE A 19 19.14 -22.42 -3.67
N HIS A 20 19.48 -21.31 -3.02
CA HIS A 20 18.58 -20.14 -2.90
C HIS A 20 18.10 -19.64 -4.26
N PHE A 21 19.00 -19.58 -5.24
CA PHE A 21 18.66 -19.18 -6.61
C PHE A 21 17.70 -20.17 -7.27
N GLY A 22 17.90 -21.48 -7.08
CA GLY A 22 16.97 -22.51 -7.55
C GLY A 22 15.56 -22.33 -6.98
N TYR A 23 15.45 -22.11 -5.67
CA TYR A 23 14.15 -21.84 -5.02
C TYR A 23 13.54 -20.51 -5.48
N PHE A 24 14.36 -19.47 -5.68
CA PHE A 24 13.92 -18.20 -6.25
C PHE A 24 13.32 -18.38 -7.64
N LEU A 25 14.02 -19.09 -8.54
CA LEU A 25 13.52 -19.38 -9.87
C LEU A 25 12.24 -20.22 -9.81
N TYR A 26 12.21 -21.23 -8.96
CA TYR A 26 11.01 -22.05 -8.75
C TYR A 26 9.82 -21.15 -8.36
N GLY A 27 9.96 -20.30 -7.34
CA GLY A 27 8.90 -19.37 -6.95
C GLY A 27 8.51 -18.36 -8.03
N TYR A 28 9.48 -17.89 -8.82
CA TYR A 28 9.24 -17.00 -9.94
C TYR A 28 8.39 -17.65 -11.05
N PHE A 29 8.63 -18.93 -11.36
CA PHE A 29 7.92 -19.64 -12.42
C PHE A 29 6.64 -20.35 -11.96
N THR A 30 6.49 -20.66 -10.66
CA THR A 30 5.26 -21.26 -10.09
C THR A 30 4.17 -20.23 -9.82
N PHE A 31 4.50 -18.93 -9.82
CA PHE A 31 3.50 -17.88 -9.64
C PHE A 31 2.49 -17.88 -10.80
N GLU A 32 1.23 -18.22 -10.51
CA GLU A 32 0.15 -18.39 -11.50
C GLU A 32 -0.42 -17.09 -12.07
N GLY A 33 0.10 -15.94 -11.65
CA GLY A 33 -0.27 -14.63 -12.14
C GLY A 33 -1.21 -13.84 -11.23
N ILE A 34 -1.25 -12.52 -11.43
CA ILE A 34 -2.02 -11.59 -10.57
C ILE A 34 -3.53 -11.85 -10.53
N GLY A 35 -4.10 -12.45 -11.59
CA GLY A 35 -5.52 -12.78 -11.65
C GLY A 35 -5.91 -13.89 -10.67
N LYS A 36 -4.97 -14.77 -10.30
CA LYS A 36 -5.17 -15.89 -9.37
C LYS A 36 -4.97 -15.51 -7.90
N ILE A 37 -4.40 -14.34 -7.61
CA ILE A 37 -4.21 -13.87 -6.24
C ILE A 37 -5.56 -13.62 -5.57
N ASP A 38 -5.76 -14.12 -4.36
CA ASP A 38 -6.94 -13.93 -3.54
C ASP A 38 -6.55 -13.85 -2.05
N ILE A 39 -7.54 -13.72 -1.17
CA ILE A 39 -7.31 -13.61 0.28
C ILE A 39 -6.55 -14.81 0.88
N TYR A 40 -6.58 -15.98 0.23
CA TYR A 40 -5.92 -17.20 0.67
C TYR A 40 -4.54 -17.39 0.07
N SER A 41 -4.15 -16.59 -0.92
CA SER A 41 -2.87 -16.76 -1.62
C SER A 41 -1.66 -16.63 -0.70
N GLU A 42 -1.77 -15.83 0.37
CA GLU A 42 -0.74 -15.76 1.39
C GLU A 42 -0.70 -17.02 2.24
N PHE A 43 -1.86 -17.56 2.63
CA PHE A 43 -1.96 -18.83 3.31
C PHE A 43 -1.38 -19.98 2.46
N TYR A 44 -1.71 -20.06 1.16
CA TYR A 44 -1.17 -21.11 0.28
C TYR A 44 0.34 -20.99 0.04
N ARG A 45 0.86 -19.76 -0.03
CA ARG A 45 2.30 -19.50 -0.04
C ARG A 45 2.99 -20.03 1.23
N PHE A 46 2.32 -19.91 2.37
CA PHE A 46 2.78 -20.49 3.64
C PHE A 46 2.54 -22.02 3.72
N LYS A 47 1.44 -22.53 3.15
CA LYS A 47 1.14 -23.98 3.11
C LYS A 47 2.14 -24.76 2.27
N PHE A 48 2.67 -24.18 1.19
CA PHE A 48 3.81 -24.75 0.48
C PHE A 48 4.98 -25.07 1.42
N TYR A 49 5.16 -24.30 2.49
CA TYR A 49 6.19 -24.59 3.49
C TYR A 49 5.90 -25.86 4.27
N ASP A 50 4.63 -26.14 4.55
CA ASP A 50 4.18 -27.33 5.27
C ASP A 50 4.26 -28.57 4.35
N ASP A 51 3.82 -28.43 3.10
CA ASP A 51 3.79 -29.53 2.12
C ASP A 51 5.19 -29.91 1.62
N VAL A 52 6.13 -28.96 1.53
CA VAL A 52 7.53 -29.20 1.12
C VAL A 52 8.47 -29.40 2.31
N SER A 53 7.95 -29.31 3.54
CA SER A 53 8.72 -29.39 4.80
C SER A 53 9.59 -30.64 4.89
N ILE A 54 9.08 -31.80 4.44
CA ILE A 54 9.78 -33.09 4.56
C ILE A 54 11.00 -33.12 3.63
N SER A 55 10.82 -32.87 2.34
CA SER A 55 11.92 -32.83 1.36
C SER A 55 12.94 -31.75 1.72
N HIS A 56 12.47 -30.60 2.23
CA HIS A 56 13.32 -29.52 2.70
C HIS A 56 14.15 -29.94 3.92
N PHE A 57 13.54 -30.58 4.92
CA PHE A 57 14.24 -31.11 6.08
C PHE A 57 15.38 -32.07 5.68
N PHE A 58 15.13 -32.96 4.70
CA PHE A 58 16.17 -33.86 4.19
C PHE A 58 17.30 -33.13 3.46
N ILE A 59 16.99 -32.18 2.56
CA ILE A 59 18.03 -31.44 1.81
C ILE A 59 18.88 -30.59 2.76
N SER A 60 18.23 -29.83 3.65
CA SER A 60 18.87 -28.96 4.62
C SER A 60 19.69 -29.76 5.64
N GLY A 61 19.13 -30.86 6.14
CA GLY A 61 19.80 -31.77 7.07
C GLY A 61 21.01 -32.47 6.45
N LEU A 62 20.87 -33.00 5.23
CA LEU A 62 21.98 -33.64 4.50
C LEU A 62 23.09 -32.64 4.20
N PHE A 63 22.75 -31.42 3.75
CA PHE A 63 23.74 -30.38 3.52
C PHE A 63 24.52 -30.07 4.80
N LEU A 64 23.84 -29.82 5.91
CA LEU A 64 24.49 -29.52 7.20
C LEU A 64 25.32 -30.70 7.72
N LEU A 65 24.86 -31.94 7.51
CA LEU A 65 25.60 -33.13 7.88
C LEU A 65 26.92 -33.25 7.11
N PHE A 66 26.87 -33.19 5.77
CA PHE A 66 28.08 -33.24 4.94
C PHE A 66 28.99 -32.06 5.24
N PHE A 67 28.42 -30.86 5.37
CA PHE A 67 29.15 -29.67 5.78
C PHE A 67 29.91 -29.91 7.09
N LEU A 68 29.24 -30.40 8.13
CA LEU A 68 29.86 -30.69 9.42
C LEU A 68 30.96 -31.76 9.31
N ILE A 69 30.73 -32.84 8.55
CA ILE A 69 31.71 -33.90 8.33
C ILE A 69 32.99 -33.34 7.68
N PHE A 70 32.86 -32.55 6.61
CA PHE A 70 34.01 -31.95 5.93
C PHE A 70 34.71 -30.90 6.80
N LEU A 71 33.95 -30.11 7.55
CA LEU A 71 34.48 -29.12 8.49
C LEU A 71 35.32 -29.80 9.57
N ILE A 72 34.82 -30.86 10.20
CA ILE A 72 35.56 -31.62 11.22
C ILE A 72 36.78 -32.29 10.57
N LYS A 73 36.60 -33.03 9.48
CA LYS A 73 37.68 -33.81 8.87
C LYS A 73 38.88 -32.95 8.46
N ASN A 74 38.62 -31.77 7.87
CA ASN A 74 39.65 -30.95 7.24
C ASN A 74 40.09 -29.74 8.09
N HIS A 75 39.25 -29.30 9.03
CA HIS A 75 39.46 -28.04 9.74
C HIS A 75 39.21 -28.09 11.26
N SER A 76 38.95 -29.28 11.84
CA SER A 76 39.22 -29.50 13.27
C SER A 76 40.73 -29.68 13.47
N ARG A 77 41.26 -29.38 14.66
CA ARG A 77 42.68 -29.56 15.07
C ARG A 77 43.63 -28.41 14.73
N GLN A 78 43.11 -27.22 14.43
CA GLN A 78 43.93 -26.01 14.49
C GLN A 78 43.67 -25.37 15.85
N ASN A 79 44.71 -25.10 16.63
CA ASN A 79 44.66 -24.48 17.96
C ASN A 79 44.15 -23.03 17.83
N TYR A 80 42.86 -22.87 17.55
CA TYR A 80 42.23 -21.58 17.37
C TYR A 80 42.09 -20.88 18.71
N THR A 81 42.50 -19.62 18.75
CA THR A 81 42.19 -18.73 19.86
C THR A 81 40.67 -18.61 20.04
N PHE A 82 40.22 -18.28 21.25
CA PHE A 82 38.81 -18.07 21.57
C PHE A 82 38.11 -17.12 20.59
N THR A 83 38.75 -16.00 20.24
CA THR A 83 38.24 -15.04 19.24
C THR A 83 38.05 -15.68 17.85
N ASN A 84 38.93 -16.59 17.44
CA ASN A 84 38.78 -17.29 16.16
C ASN A 84 37.67 -18.35 16.23
N LEU A 85 37.48 -19.02 17.37
CA LEU A 85 36.35 -19.93 17.60
C LEU A 85 35.02 -19.20 17.53
N LEU A 86 34.89 -18.02 18.14
CA LEU A 86 33.69 -17.19 18.03
C LEU A 86 33.40 -16.77 16.58
N LYS A 87 34.43 -16.38 15.81
CA LYS A 87 34.27 -16.08 14.37
C LYS A 87 33.75 -17.28 13.58
N ILE A 88 34.28 -18.48 13.86
CA ILE A 88 33.79 -19.72 13.24
C ILE A 88 32.34 -19.98 13.66
N GLY A 89 32.01 -19.81 14.94
CA GLY A 89 30.64 -19.91 15.44
C GLY A 89 29.67 -18.98 14.74
N GLY A 90 30.06 -17.72 14.50
CA GLY A 90 29.25 -16.77 13.73
C GLY A 90 29.05 -17.19 12.27
N LEU A 91 30.09 -17.72 11.61
CA LEU A 91 29.95 -18.26 10.25
C LEU A 91 29.07 -19.51 10.21
N LEU A 92 29.13 -20.36 11.23
CA LEU A 92 28.24 -21.51 11.38
C LEU A 92 26.79 -21.07 11.55
N LEU A 93 26.54 -20.01 12.32
CA LEU A 93 25.20 -19.45 12.48
C LEU A 93 24.64 -18.98 11.14
N LEU A 94 25.46 -18.26 10.35
CA LEU A 94 25.09 -17.85 9.00
C LEU A 94 24.79 -19.06 8.11
N VAL A 95 25.66 -20.07 8.09
CA VAL A 95 25.43 -21.30 7.31
C VAL A 95 24.11 -21.94 7.71
N SER A 96 23.85 -22.13 9.00
CA SER A 96 22.57 -22.66 9.50
C SER A 96 21.39 -21.80 9.06
N PHE A 97 21.47 -20.49 9.21
CA PHE A 97 20.41 -19.56 8.80
C PHE A 97 20.10 -19.66 7.30
N PHE A 98 21.12 -19.63 6.44
CA PHE A 98 20.95 -19.76 4.98
C PHE A 98 20.39 -21.14 4.61
N THR A 99 20.87 -22.21 5.24
CA THR A 99 20.34 -23.56 5.00
C THR A 99 18.86 -23.68 5.32
N PHE A 100 18.35 -23.02 6.36
CA PHE A 100 16.92 -23.10 6.69
C PHE A 100 16.05 -22.03 6.02
N SER A 101 16.63 -21.01 5.38
CA SER A 101 15.87 -19.87 4.82
C SER A 101 15.59 -19.95 3.31
N PHE A 102 15.81 -21.10 2.65
CA PHE A 102 15.55 -21.22 1.20
C PHE A 102 14.10 -20.92 0.80
N PHE A 103 13.14 -21.19 1.68
CA PHE A 103 11.73 -20.86 1.45
C PHE A 103 11.49 -19.34 1.32
N VAL A 104 12.30 -18.53 2.00
CA VAL A 104 12.29 -17.07 1.87
C VAL A 104 12.63 -16.70 0.42
N SER A 105 13.57 -17.41 -0.21
CA SER A 105 13.94 -17.22 -1.62
C SER A 105 12.82 -17.59 -2.58
N TYR A 106 12.09 -18.68 -2.35
CA TYR A 106 10.87 -19.01 -3.09
C TYR A 106 9.87 -17.85 -3.05
N SER A 107 9.65 -17.36 -1.84
CA SER A 107 8.79 -16.23 -1.56
C SER A 107 9.26 -14.91 -2.18
N PHE A 108 10.58 -14.68 -2.28
CA PHE A 108 11.15 -13.58 -3.05
C PHE A 108 10.91 -13.75 -4.56
N GLY A 109 11.02 -14.96 -5.08
CA GLY A 109 10.75 -15.30 -6.49
C GLY A 109 9.33 -14.94 -6.90
N MET A 110 8.34 -15.37 -6.11
CA MET A 110 6.93 -15.01 -6.34
C MET A 110 6.71 -13.49 -6.31
N ASN A 111 7.30 -12.78 -5.35
CA ASN A 111 7.15 -11.33 -5.25
C ASN A 111 7.85 -10.59 -6.42
N ALA A 112 9.00 -11.10 -6.87
CA ALA A 112 9.68 -10.57 -8.04
C ALA A 112 8.81 -10.74 -9.30
N LYS A 113 8.20 -11.91 -9.48
CA LYS A 113 7.27 -12.15 -10.60
C LYS A 113 6.04 -11.24 -10.54
N LEU A 114 5.43 -11.08 -9.35
CA LEU A 114 4.34 -10.14 -9.12
C LEU A 114 4.70 -8.73 -9.59
N LYS A 115 5.87 -8.23 -9.20
CA LYS A 115 6.34 -6.88 -9.57
C LYS A 115 6.65 -6.74 -11.06
N THR A 116 7.02 -7.82 -11.73
CA THR A 116 7.17 -7.86 -13.19
C THR A 116 5.83 -7.81 -13.91
N GLU A 117 4.81 -8.52 -13.41
CA GLU A 117 3.47 -8.55 -14.03
C GLU A 117 2.63 -7.30 -13.72
N LEU A 118 2.87 -6.67 -12.59
CA LEU A 118 2.16 -5.48 -12.14
C LEU A 118 3.17 -4.47 -11.61
N SER A 119 3.54 -3.48 -12.42
CA SER A 119 4.41 -2.42 -11.93
C SER A 119 3.68 -1.53 -10.92
N GLU A 120 4.44 -0.82 -10.06
CA GLU A 120 3.85 0.14 -9.11
C GLU A 120 3.06 1.23 -9.85
N LYS A 121 3.59 1.67 -11.00
CA LYS A 121 2.95 2.64 -11.88
C LYS A 121 1.60 2.13 -12.36
N ASP A 122 1.52 0.87 -12.80
CA ASP A 122 0.27 0.29 -13.30
C ASP A 122 -0.75 0.07 -12.19
N LEU A 123 -0.31 -0.41 -11.01
CA LEU A 123 -1.18 -0.52 -9.84
C LEU A 123 -1.74 0.86 -9.43
N ASN A 124 -0.90 1.91 -9.45
CA ASN A 124 -1.33 3.26 -9.12
C ASN A 124 -2.26 3.86 -10.20
N ASN A 125 -2.07 3.52 -11.47
CA ASN A 125 -2.99 3.89 -12.54
C ASN A 125 -4.36 3.21 -12.37
N ASP A 126 -4.37 1.92 -12.04
CA ASP A 126 -5.59 1.16 -11.75
C ASP A 126 -6.36 1.77 -10.56
N LYS A 127 -5.63 2.09 -9.47
CA LYS A 127 -6.21 2.79 -8.31
C LYS A 127 -6.73 4.17 -8.65
N THR A 128 -6.01 4.92 -9.50
CA THR A 128 -6.47 6.24 -9.96
C THR A 128 -7.78 6.10 -10.73
N LEU A 129 -7.89 5.13 -11.64
CA LEU A 129 -9.11 4.86 -12.39
C LEU A 129 -10.26 4.53 -11.45
N LEU A 130 -10.05 3.64 -10.48
CA LEU A 130 -11.07 3.28 -9.49
C LEU A 130 -11.46 4.44 -8.59
N ASN A 131 -10.51 5.27 -8.16
CA ASN A 131 -10.79 6.47 -7.36
C ASN A 131 -11.62 7.49 -8.14
N VAL A 132 -11.34 7.66 -9.44
CA VAL A 132 -12.12 8.52 -10.35
C VAL A 132 -13.50 7.92 -10.59
N LEU A 133 -13.63 6.62 -10.83
CA LEU A 133 -14.92 6.02 -11.17
C LEU A 133 -15.74 5.62 -9.95
N ARG A 134 -15.19 5.64 -8.73
CA ARG A 134 -15.82 5.15 -7.49
C ARG A 134 -17.30 5.53 -7.33
N PRO A 135 -17.74 6.79 -7.54
CA PRO A 135 -19.14 7.14 -7.38
C PRO A 135 -20.05 6.47 -8.41
N LEU A 136 -19.53 5.91 -9.49
CA LEU A 136 -20.28 5.19 -10.53
C LEU A 136 -20.25 3.67 -10.29
N LEU A 137 -19.54 3.19 -9.25
CA LEU A 137 -19.35 1.77 -8.93
C LEU A 137 -20.20 1.28 -7.74
N TYR A 138 -20.85 2.18 -6.99
CA TYR A 138 -21.74 1.81 -5.89
C TYR A 138 -23.15 1.49 -6.37
N ASN A 139 -23.81 0.56 -5.67
CA ASN A 139 -25.23 0.31 -5.86
C ASN A 139 -25.99 1.40 -5.09
N TYR A 140 -26.76 2.26 -5.79
CA TYR A 140 -27.51 3.34 -5.15
C TYR A 140 -28.99 3.06 -5.26
N THR A 141 -29.61 2.82 -4.12
CA THR A 141 -31.05 2.54 -4.06
C THR A 141 -31.89 3.67 -3.49
N SER A 142 -31.27 4.79 -3.07
CA SER A 142 -31.97 5.85 -2.32
C SER A 142 -31.74 7.29 -2.81
N TYR A 143 -31.06 7.50 -3.94
CA TYR A 143 -30.76 8.84 -4.43
C TYR A 143 -31.40 9.13 -5.79
N SER A 144 -31.76 10.40 -6.02
CA SER A 144 -32.23 10.90 -7.32
C SER A 144 -31.06 11.29 -8.22
N SER A 145 -31.33 11.27 -9.52
CA SER A 145 -30.39 11.72 -10.55
C SER A 145 -29.89 13.15 -10.32
N GLU A 146 -30.75 14.06 -9.85
CA GLU A 146 -30.40 15.43 -9.52
C GLU A 146 -29.29 15.51 -8.46
N LYS A 147 -29.40 14.74 -7.37
CA LYS A 147 -28.36 14.74 -6.30
C LYS A 147 -27.01 14.21 -6.77
N LEU A 148 -27.04 13.36 -7.79
CA LEU A 148 -25.86 12.67 -8.30
C LEU A 148 -25.18 13.43 -9.45
N PHE A 149 -25.95 14.08 -10.33
CA PHE A 149 -25.45 14.69 -11.56
C PHE A 149 -25.79 16.17 -11.73
N ASN A 150 -26.22 16.88 -10.68
CA ASN A 150 -26.47 18.32 -10.77
C ASN A 150 -25.17 19.06 -11.14
N PRO A 151 -25.08 19.66 -12.35
CA PRO A 151 -23.86 20.32 -12.82
C PRO A 151 -23.50 21.49 -11.93
N VAL A 152 -24.47 22.23 -11.40
CA VAL A 152 -24.29 23.36 -10.50
C VAL A 152 -23.69 22.89 -9.16
N ASN A 153 -24.12 21.76 -8.64
CA ASN A 153 -23.52 21.16 -7.44
C ASN A 153 -22.17 20.48 -7.72
N VAL A 154 -21.80 20.23 -8.98
CA VAL A 154 -20.46 19.75 -9.39
C VAL A 154 -19.53 20.90 -9.85
N LEU A 155 -20.09 22.01 -10.33
CA LEU A 155 -19.43 23.21 -10.88
C LEU A 155 -19.37 24.38 -9.92
N TYR A 156 -20.13 24.39 -8.83
CA TYR A 156 -20.03 25.46 -7.84
C TYR A 156 -18.59 25.49 -7.35
N PRO A 157 -17.83 26.54 -7.70
CA PRO A 157 -16.42 26.37 -7.99
C PRO A 157 -15.63 26.53 -6.72
N LYS A 158 -15.37 25.41 -6.07
CA LYS A 158 -14.08 24.90 -5.64
C LYS A 158 -14.41 23.68 -4.80
N PRO A 159 -13.51 22.69 -4.67
CA PRO A 159 -13.75 21.60 -3.74
C PRO A 159 -14.22 22.23 -2.43
N TYR A 160 -15.12 21.62 -1.69
CA TYR A 160 -15.14 21.91 -0.28
C TYR A 160 -14.06 21.01 0.33
N PRO A 161 -12.74 21.37 0.38
CA PRO A 161 -11.97 20.91 1.50
C PRO A 161 -12.60 21.66 2.65
N VAL A 162 -13.58 21.02 3.27
CA VAL A 162 -14.09 21.51 4.54
C VAL A 162 -12.95 21.38 5.54
N ILE A 163 -12.63 22.47 6.21
CA ILE A 163 -11.81 22.40 7.40
C ILE A 163 -12.73 22.12 8.58
N GLU A 164 -12.46 21.03 9.26
CA GLU A 164 -13.12 20.67 10.51
C GLU A 164 -12.50 21.48 11.64
N VAL A 165 -13.34 22.16 12.40
CA VAL A 165 -12.94 22.91 13.60
C VAL A 165 -13.73 22.32 14.76
N ALA A 166 -13.00 21.71 15.69
CA ALA A 166 -13.56 21.21 16.94
C ALA A 166 -13.57 22.35 17.95
N ASP A 167 -14.75 22.87 18.27
CA ASP A 167 -14.95 23.78 19.39
C ASP A 167 -15.30 22.92 20.61
N SER A 168 -14.48 22.97 21.66
CA SER A 168 -14.80 22.37 22.95
C SER A 168 -15.40 23.44 23.86
N SER A 169 -16.63 23.20 24.33
CA SER A 169 -17.27 24.01 25.35
C SER A 169 -17.37 23.21 26.64
N ALA A 170 -16.83 23.73 27.74
CA ALA A 170 -17.01 23.14 29.06
C ALA A 170 -18.33 23.64 29.68
N ILE A 171 -19.25 22.71 29.96
CA ILE A 171 -20.43 22.98 30.77
C ILE A 171 -20.26 22.18 32.07
N GLY A 172 -19.69 22.80 33.10
CA GLY A 172 -19.40 22.15 34.38
C GLY A 172 -18.28 21.09 34.27
N GLN A 173 -18.56 19.85 34.67
CA GLN A 173 -17.60 18.71 34.60
C GLN A 173 -17.64 17.93 33.28
N TYR A 174 -18.51 18.31 32.33
CA TYR A 174 -18.69 17.62 31.06
C TYR A 174 -18.13 18.47 29.91
N TYR A 175 -17.37 17.82 29.02
CA TYR A 175 -16.86 18.41 27.79
C TYR A 175 -17.74 17.98 26.63
N THR A 176 -18.38 18.94 25.96
CA THR A 176 -19.00 18.72 24.66
C THR A 176 -18.07 19.25 23.58
N VAL A 177 -17.71 18.37 22.63
CA VAL A 177 -16.96 18.74 21.43
C VAL A 177 -17.98 18.89 20.32
N GLU A 178 -18.14 20.11 19.82
CA GLU A 178 -19.00 20.41 18.69
C GLU A 178 -18.14 20.61 17.44
N TYR A 179 -18.40 19.84 16.40
CA TYR A 179 -17.65 19.91 15.16
C TYR A 179 -18.33 20.86 14.18
N LYS A 180 -17.63 21.93 13.81
CA LYS A 180 -18.07 22.88 12.79
C LYS A 180 -17.24 22.71 11.54
N TYR A 181 -17.89 22.66 10.38
CA TYR A 181 -17.23 22.55 9.09
C TYR A 181 -17.33 23.87 8.34
N TYR A 182 -16.21 24.35 7.79
CA TYR A 182 -16.17 25.57 6.99
C TYR A 182 -15.66 25.28 5.59
N SER A 183 -16.24 25.91 4.57
CA SER A 183 -15.67 25.89 3.20
C SER A 183 -14.25 26.47 3.19
N ILE A 184 -13.45 26.08 2.21
CA ILE A 184 -12.18 26.77 1.93
C ILE A 184 -12.32 27.48 0.60
N ASP A 185 -12.26 28.80 0.65
CA ASP A 185 -12.47 29.67 -0.50
C ASP A 185 -11.19 30.39 -0.88
N THR A 186 -11.15 30.91 -2.12
CA THR A 186 -10.00 31.67 -2.61
C THR A 186 -10.44 32.98 -3.23
N LEU A 187 -9.88 34.07 -2.73
CA LEU A 187 -10.09 35.43 -3.21
C LEU A 187 -8.83 35.92 -3.91
N LYS A 188 -8.94 36.34 -5.17
CA LYS A 188 -7.85 36.94 -5.93
C LYS A 188 -8.17 38.40 -6.19
N MET A 189 -7.28 39.30 -5.77
CA MET A 189 -7.44 40.74 -5.94
C MET A 189 -6.11 41.41 -6.22
N LEU A 190 -6.12 42.68 -6.65
CA LEU A 190 -4.88 43.45 -6.76
C LEU A 190 -4.26 43.66 -5.37
N THR A 191 -2.93 43.54 -5.28
CA THR A 191 -2.19 43.71 -4.02
C THR A 191 -2.39 45.12 -3.46
N THR A 192 -2.52 46.11 -4.33
CA THR A 192 -2.85 47.50 -3.97
C THR A 192 -4.24 47.61 -3.34
N ASP A 193 -5.24 46.88 -3.85
CA ASP A 193 -6.59 46.89 -3.30
C ASP A 193 -6.66 46.13 -1.97
N LEU A 194 -5.92 45.04 -1.83
CA LEU A 194 -5.75 44.37 -0.54
C LEU A 194 -5.09 45.27 0.51
N ASN A 195 -4.09 46.05 0.10
CA ASN A 195 -3.44 47.01 0.99
C ASN A 195 -4.38 48.17 1.35
N LYS A 196 -5.29 48.57 0.46
CA LYS A 196 -6.37 49.54 0.76
C LYS A 196 -7.45 48.96 1.69
N VAL A 197 -7.74 47.66 1.60
CA VAL A 197 -8.61 46.94 2.57
C VAL A 197 -8.07 47.05 4.01
N SER A 198 -6.77 47.28 4.18
CA SER A 198 -6.19 47.57 5.50
C SER A 198 -6.48 48.98 6.03
N ALA A 199 -6.90 49.94 5.20
CA ALA A 199 -6.96 51.36 5.55
C ALA A 199 -8.37 51.91 5.87
N ALA A 200 -9.42 51.71 5.07
CA ALA A 200 -10.80 52.08 5.41
C ALA A 200 -11.75 51.65 4.29
N ALA A 201 -12.91 51.08 4.66
CA ALA A 201 -14.14 50.85 3.88
C ALA A 201 -13.97 50.45 2.38
N ASN A 202 -14.22 49.18 2.05
CA ASN A 202 -14.28 48.75 0.65
C ASN A 202 -15.40 47.72 0.40
N THR A 203 -16.20 48.02 -0.62
CA THR A 203 -17.35 47.30 -1.17
C THR A 203 -17.08 45.84 -1.59
N ILE A 204 -15.81 45.45 -1.75
CA ILE A 204 -15.42 44.07 -2.09
C ILE A 204 -15.62 43.13 -0.89
N LEU A 205 -15.38 43.59 0.34
CA LEU A 205 -15.64 42.79 1.55
C LEU A 205 -17.14 42.59 1.77
N ASP A 206 -17.94 43.61 1.45
CA ASP A 206 -19.40 43.53 1.54
C ASP A 206 -19.97 42.52 0.53
N SER A 207 -19.35 42.37 -0.65
CA SER A 207 -19.77 41.38 -1.66
C SER A 207 -19.52 39.92 -1.26
N ILE A 208 -18.60 39.68 -0.32
CA ILE A 208 -18.28 38.34 0.23
C ILE A 208 -18.87 38.12 1.64
N GLY A 209 -19.58 39.11 2.19
CA GLY A 209 -20.30 38.98 3.46
C GLY A 209 -19.44 38.88 4.72
N PHE A 210 -18.14 39.24 4.66
CA PHE A 210 -17.22 39.13 5.80
C PHE A 210 -16.70 40.49 6.26
N GLY A 211 -16.67 40.70 7.58
CA GLY A 211 -15.97 41.84 8.18
C GLY A 211 -14.45 41.70 8.08
N LYS A 212 -13.72 42.83 8.06
CA LYS A 212 -12.24 42.87 7.97
C LYS A 212 -11.54 41.96 9.00
N LYS A 213 -11.96 42.03 10.26
CA LYS A 213 -11.38 41.25 11.37
C LYS A 213 -11.65 39.75 11.19
N GLU A 214 -12.87 39.42 10.77
CA GLU A 214 -13.32 38.06 10.54
C GLU A 214 -12.61 37.39 9.36
N LEU A 215 -12.37 38.11 8.26
CA LEU A 215 -11.60 37.57 7.14
C LEU A 215 -10.15 37.29 7.54
N LEU A 216 -9.50 38.21 8.27
CA LEU A 216 -8.10 38.05 8.71
C LEU A 216 -7.91 36.84 9.64
N GLU A 217 -8.85 36.60 10.56
CA GLU A 217 -8.86 35.43 11.46
C GLU A 217 -9.12 34.11 10.71
N ARG A 218 -9.69 34.19 9.51
CA ARG A 218 -10.05 33.05 8.66
C ARG A 218 -9.02 32.78 7.56
N ILE A 219 -7.97 33.58 7.40
CA ILE A 219 -6.92 33.33 6.38
C ILE A 219 -6.15 32.06 6.71
N ILE A 220 -6.07 31.17 5.72
CA ILE A 220 -5.26 29.94 5.77
C ILE A 220 -3.90 30.20 5.11
N LYS A 221 -3.89 30.89 3.97
CA LYS A 221 -2.66 31.17 3.21
C LYS A 221 -2.80 32.41 2.33
N LYS A 222 -1.69 33.13 2.13
CA LYS A 222 -1.59 34.28 1.22
C LYS A 222 -0.43 34.08 0.25
N ASN A 223 -0.69 34.17 -1.06
CA ASN A 223 0.32 34.12 -2.12
C ASN A 223 0.32 35.44 -2.89
N THR A 224 1.49 36.07 -3.01
CA THR A 224 1.62 37.33 -3.79
C THR A 224 2.25 37.03 -5.14
N LEU A 225 1.56 37.39 -6.22
CA LEU A 225 1.95 37.18 -7.61
C LEU A 225 1.96 38.54 -8.32
N LYS A 226 3.16 39.16 -8.37
CA LYS A 226 3.37 40.53 -8.90
C LYS A 226 2.35 41.51 -8.29
N ASP A 227 1.45 42.05 -9.11
CA ASP A 227 0.49 43.06 -8.69
C ASP A 227 -0.82 42.47 -8.15
N SER A 228 -0.92 41.13 -8.07
CA SER A 228 -2.09 40.43 -7.52
C SER A 228 -1.74 39.63 -6.27
N THR A 229 -2.64 39.60 -5.30
CA THR A 229 -2.58 38.70 -4.15
C THR A 229 -3.74 37.71 -4.23
N GLU A 230 -3.41 36.44 -4.03
CA GLU A 230 -4.35 35.35 -3.80
C GLU A 230 -4.42 35.02 -2.30
N ILE A 231 -5.62 35.00 -1.74
CA ILE A 231 -5.89 34.66 -0.34
C ILE A 231 -6.76 33.40 -0.30
N ILE A 232 -6.30 32.38 0.44
CA ILE A 232 -7.06 31.17 0.76
C ILE A 232 -7.59 31.34 2.19
N TYR A 233 -8.90 31.17 2.42
CA TYR A 233 -9.54 31.44 3.72
C TYR A 233 -10.68 30.46 4.05
N LYS A 234 -11.05 30.38 5.35
CA LYS A 234 -12.24 29.65 5.82
C LYS A 234 -13.50 30.46 5.44
N GLY A 235 -14.31 29.95 4.52
CA GLY A 235 -15.51 30.61 4.05
C GLY A 235 -16.73 30.31 4.94
N GLN A 236 -17.85 29.98 4.30
CA GLN A 236 -19.13 29.77 4.99
C GLN A 236 -19.11 28.47 5.81
N GLN A 237 -19.78 28.49 6.97
CA GLN A 237 -20.05 27.26 7.72
C GLN A 237 -21.03 26.40 6.92
N VAL A 238 -20.68 25.13 6.71
CA VAL A 238 -21.49 24.17 5.98
C VAL A 238 -21.79 22.97 6.86
N ASN A 239 -22.89 22.28 6.59
CA ASN A 239 -23.19 21.01 7.25
C ASN A 239 -23.23 19.88 6.20
N PRO A 240 -22.11 19.15 6.01
CA PRO A 240 -21.99 18.12 4.99
C PRO A 240 -23.06 17.04 5.05
N ASP A 241 -23.57 16.75 6.25
CA ASP A 241 -24.52 15.65 6.48
C ASP A 241 -25.97 16.06 6.22
N TYR A 242 -26.32 17.33 6.44
CA TYR A 242 -27.71 17.81 6.40
C TYR A 242 -28.03 18.77 5.25
N ASP A 243 -27.03 19.26 4.50
CA ASP A 243 -27.26 20.09 3.33
C ASP A 243 -27.68 19.24 2.12
N SER A 244 -28.93 19.43 1.70
CA SER A 244 -29.57 18.76 0.57
C SER A 244 -29.00 19.16 -0.79
N ASN A 245 -28.27 20.28 -0.84
CA ASN A 245 -27.70 20.85 -2.06
C ASN A 245 -26.27 20.34 -2.33
N ILE A 246 -25.65 19.60 -1.40
CA ILE A 246 -24.30 19.06 -1.61
C ILE A 246 -24.39 17.79 -2.48
N CYS A 247 -23.76 17.84 -3.67
CA CYS A 247 -23.68 16.70 -4.57
C CYS A 247 -23.02 15.48 -3.90
N ILE A 248 -23.58 14.30 -4.10
CA ILE A 248 -23.04 13.04 -3.57
C ILE A 248 -21.64 12.74 -4.14
N PHE A 249 -21.34 13.18 -5.38
CA PHE A 249 -19.99 13.11 -5.94
C PHE A 249 -18.97 13.87 -5.10
N ILE A 250 -19.38 14.94 -4.41
CA ILE A 250 -18.54 15.75 -3.51
C ILE A 250 -18.55 15.17 -2.09
N LYS A 251 -19.70 14.64 -1.58
CA LYS A 251 -19.73 13.89 -0.30
C LYS A 251 -18.85 12.63 -0.34
N ASN A 252 -18.61 12.09 -1.53
CA ASN A 252 -17.73 10.96 -1.78
C ASN A 252 -16.25 11.39 -1.73
N LYS A 253 -15.79 11.88 -0.55
CA LYS A 253 -14.37 12.04 -0.22
C LYS A 253 -13.65 10.71 -0.14
N ALA A 254 -14.38 9.62 0.10
CA ALA A 254 -13.72 8.34 0.18
C ALA A 254 -13.16 7.97 -1.20
N ILE A 255 -11.89 7.63 -1.20
CA ILE A 255 -11.16 7.06 -2.34
C ILE A 255 -11.31 5.55 -2.25
N TYR A 256 -11.29 4.85 -3.37
CA TYR A 256 -11.38 3.40 -3.39
C TYR A 256 -10.17 2.79 -2.68
N LYS A 257 -8.96 3.22 -3.07
CA LYS A 257 -7.69 2.92 -2.39
C LYS A 257 -6.67 4.06 -2.53
N PRO A 258 -6.01 4.50 -1.44
CA PRO A 258 -5.02 5.58 -1.47
C PRO A 258 -3.72 5.18 -2.13
N ILE A 259 -3.24 5.97 -3.08
CA ILE A 259 -1.88 5.84 -3.65
C ILE A 259 -0.85 6.24 -2.59
N LYS A 260 0.16 5.39 -2.33
CA LYS A 260 1.21 5.68 -1.35
C LYS A 260 2.03 6.89 -1.81
N GLY A 261 2.45 7.74 -0.88
CA GLY A 261 3.27 8.93 -1.16
C GLY A 261 2.53 10.16 -1.70
N ILE A 262 1.21 10.10 -1.91
CA ILE A 262 0.39 11.26 -2.30
C ILE A 262 -0.60 11.58 -1.18
N PRO A 263 -0.72 12.82 -0.69
CA PRO A 263 -1.73 13.21 0.29
C PRO A 263 -3.14 12.81 -0.16
N VAL A 264 -3.95 12.28 0.76
CA VAL A 264 -5.30 11.77 0.48
C VAL A 264 -6.19 12.89 -0.06
N GLU A 265 -6.07 14.08 0.51
CA GLU A 265 -6.83 15.29 0.14
C GLU A 265 -6.54 15.69 -1.31
N LYS A 266 -5.27 15.58 -1.72
CA LYS A 266 -4.86 15.86 -3.10
C LYS A 266 -5.46 14.84 -4.07
N GLN A 267 -5.45 13.55 -3.70
CA GLN A 267 -6.05 12.49 -4.52
C GLN A 267 -7.57 12.67 -4.67
N GLN A 268 -8.24 13.05 -3.59
CA GLN A 268 -9.68 13.35 -3.57
C GLN A 268 -10.01 14.49 -4.54
N TYR A 269 -9.25 15.58 -4.47
CA TYR A 269 -9.40 16.73 -5.37
C TYR A 269 -9.16 16.35 -6.82
N ASP A 270 -8.03 15.72 -7.14
CA ASP A 270 -7.68 15.32 -8.50
C ASP A 270 -8.72 14.36 -9.10
N ALA A 271 -9.23 13.43 -8.28
CA ALA A 271 -10.31 12.53 -8.68
C ALA A 271 -11.63 13.27 -8.94
N ALA A 272 -11.97 14.27 -8.13
CA ALA A 272 -13.16 15.11 -8.33
C ALA A 272 -13.08 15.91 -9.64
N VAL A 273 -11.94 16.56 -9.91
CA VAL A 273 -11.72 17.32 -11.14
C VAL A 273 -11.81 16.42 -12.38
N LYS A 274 -11.19 15.23 -12.34
CA LYS A 274 -11.26 14.27 -13.45
C LYS A 274 -12.69 13.79 -13.71
N ARG A 275 -13.44 13.48 -12.65
CA ARG A 275 -14.87 13.11 -12.74
C ARG A 275 -15.70 14.21 -13.38
N TYR A 276 -15.55 15.44 -12.91
CA TYR A 276 -16.25 16.59 -13.48
C TYR A 276 -15.97 16.71 -14.98
N ASN A 277 -14.69 16.64 -15.38
CA ASN A 277 -14.35 16.73 -16.79
C ASN A 277 -14.95 15.59 -17.62
N LEU A 278 -14.97 14.36 -17.10
CA LEU A 278 -15.58 13.21 -17.79
C LEU A 278 -17.08 13.35 -18.01
N LEU A 279 -17.79 14.00 -17.08
CA LEU A 279 -19.26 14.11 -17.11
C LEU A 279 -19.76 15.34 -17.86
N TYR A 280 -19.05 16.48 -17.76
CA TYR A 280 -19.58 17.77 -18.24
C TYR A 280 -18.71 18.49 -19.26
N LYS A 281 -17.40 18.20 -19.33
CA LYS A 281 -16.47 18.95 -20.19
C LYS A 281 -16.10 18.17 -21.46
N PHE A 282 -15.91 16.86 -21.33
CA PHE A 282 -15.43 16.02 -22.42
C PHE A 282 -16.59 15.35 -23.16
N LYS A 283 -16.30 14.90 -24.38
CA LYS A 283 -17.23 14.10 -25.17
C LYS A 283 -17.53 12.78 -24.45
N GLN A 284 -18.74 12.26 -24.68
CA GLN A 284 -19.22 10.98 -24.14
C GLN A 284 -18.21 9.82 -24.36
N ASP A 285 -17.47 9.84 -25.47
CA ASP A 285 -16.40 8.87 -25.77
C ASP A 285 -15.31 8.77 -24.69
N SER A 286 -15.07 9.85 -23.93
CA SER A 286 -14.07 9.86 -22.85
C SER A 286 -14.52 9.04 -21.64
N LEU A 287 -15.81 9.09 -21.31
CA LEU A 287 -16.39 8.25 -20.25
C LEU A 287 -16.46 6.78 -20.71
N LEU A 288 -16.87 6.55 -21.96
CA LEU A 288 -16.86 5.22 -22.57
C LEU A 288 -15.48 4.57 -22.48
N HIS A 289 -14.43 5.30 -22.88
CA HIS A 289 -13.06 4.81 -22.79
C HIS A 289 -12.63 4.53 -21.34
N SER A 290 -13.09 5.33 -20.38
CA SER A 290 -12.83 5.08 -18.95
C SER A 290 -13.51 3.79 -18.47
N PHE A 291 -14.73 3.51 -18.91
CA PHE A 291 -15.40 2.24 -18.61
C PHE A 291 -14.81 1.04 -19.36
N GLN A 292 -14.28 1.22 -20.57
CA GLN A 292 -13.53 0.16 -21.27
C GLN A 292 -12.24 -0.21 -20.52
N LYS A 293 -11.55 0.80 -19.95
CA LYS A 293 -10.40 0.58 -19.06
C LYS A 293 -10.82 -0.16 -17.79
N LEU A 294 -11.95 0.21 -17.19
CA LEU A 294 -12.47 -0.46 -16.00
C LEU A 294 -12.80 -1.93 -16.28
N ASP A 295 -13.46 -2.21 -17.40
CA ASP A 295 -13.78 -3.56 -17.84
C ASP A 295 -12.51 -4.40 -18.11
N THR A 296 -11.48 -3.79 -18.67
CA THR A 296 -10.16 -4.42 -18.81
C THR A 296 -9.50 -4.69 -17.46
N LEU A 297 -9.64 -3.78 -16.50
CA LEU A 297 -9.17 -3.96 -15.12
C LEU A 297 -9.89 -5.14 -14.45
N PHE A 298 -11.21 -5.27 -14.62
CA PHE A 298 -11.96 -6.41 -14.08
C PHE A 298 -11.50 -7.73 -14.69
N ARG A 299 -11.28 -7.80 -16.01
CA ARG A 299 -10.68 -8.98 -16.64
C ARG A 299 -9.29 -9.29 -16.11
N LYS A 300 -8.42 -8.28 -16.02
CA LYS A 300 -7.04 -8.39 -15.50
C LYS A 300 -7.03 -9.02 -14.10
N TYR A 301 -7.96 -8.62 -13.25
CA TYR A 301 -8.06 -9.09 -11.87
C TYR A 301 -9.04 -10.25 -11.65
N LYS A 302 -9.65 -10.78 -12.72
CA LYS A 302 -10.70 -11.82 -12.69
C LYS A 302 -11.85 -11.48 -11.74
N ILE A 303 -12.35 -10.25 -11.83
CA ILE A 303 -13.54 -9.80 -11.12
C ILE A 303 -14.75 -10.10 -11.99
N GLU A 304 -15.73 -10.80 -11.42
CA GLU A 304 -17.01 -11.06 -12.10
C GLU A 304 -17.75 -9.74 -12.32
N THR A 305 -18.18 -9.50 -13.55
CA THR A 305 -18.81 -8.25 -13.96
C THR A 305 -19.83 -8.52 -15.05
N SER A 306 -20.98 -7.87 -14.97
CA SER A 306 -21.96 -7.77 -16.07
C SER A 306 -22.01 -6.36 -16.65
N ILE A 307 -21.04 -5.50 -16.31
CA ILE A 307 -20.94 -4.15 -16.86
C ILE A 307 -20.64 -4.25 -18.35
N VAL A 308 -21.47 -3.59 -19.16
CA VAL A 308 -21.20 -3.33 -20.57
C VAL A 308 -20.84 -1.84 -20.71
N PRO A 309 -19.59 -1.47 -21.05
CA PRO A 309 -19.13 -0.08 -21.03
C PRO A 309 -20.01 0.91 -21.82
N LYS A 310 -20.50 0.50 -23.00
CA LYS A 310 -21.38 1.33 -23.84
C LYS A 310 -22.71 1.62 -23.16
N ASP A 311 -23.31 0.61 -22.56
CA ASP A 311 -24.60 0.67 -21.89
C ASP A 311 -24.51 1.47 -20.60
N LEU A 312 -23.47 1.22 -19.79
CA LEU A 312 -23.21 2.01 -18.59
C LEU A 312 -22.96 3.49 -18.92
N THR A 313 -22.28 3.79 -20.03
CA THR A 313 -22.11 5.17 -20.50
C THR A 313 -23.46 5.80 -20.83
N LYS A 314 -24.34 5.08 -21.55
CA LYS A 314 -25.69 5.58 -21.86
C LYS A 314 -26.49 5.83 -20.60
N ASP A 315 -26.48 4.90 -19.64
CA ASP A 315 -27.18 5.05 -18.37
C ASP A 315 -26.69 6.31 -17.64
N VAL A 316 -25.37 6.49 -17.49
CA VAL A 316 -24.80 7.67 -16.81
C VAL A 316 -25.21 8.98 -17.49
N PHE A 317 -25.20 9.05 -18.82
CA PHE A 317 -25.63 10.26 -19.52
C PHE A 317 -27.15 10.47 -19.46
N PHE A 318 -27.95 9.39 -19.53
CA PHE A 318 -29.39 9.45 -19.33
C PHE A 318 -29.71 10.07 -17.97
N TYR A 319 -29.15 9.53 -16.88
CA TYR A 319 -29.35 10.09 -15.55
C TYR A 319 -28.70 11.47 -15.35
N LYS A 320 -27.67 11.83 -16.12
CA LYS A 320 -27.12 13.19 -16.09
C LYS A 320 -28.11 14.21 -16.67
N ASP A 321 -28.81 13.82 -17.74
CA ASP A 321 -29.66 14.72 -18.53
C ASP A 321 -31.13 14.73 -18.04
N HIS A 322 -31.52 13.82 -17.14
CA HIS A 322 -32.87 13.73 -16.57
C HIS A 322 -32.86 14.01 -15.07
N HIS A 323 -33.85 14.75 -14.59
CA HIS A 323 -34.03 15.08 -13.17
C HIS A 323 -35.03 14.10 -12.51
N ASP A 324 -34.87 13.86 -11.20
CA ASP A 324 -35.74 13.01 -10.36
C ASP A 324 -35.85 11.51 -10.70
N GLU A 325 -35.03 11.01 -11.62
CA GLU A 325 -35.02 9.59 -11.95
C GLU A 325 -34.37 8.76 -10.81
N PRO A 326 -35.01 7.67 -10.35
CA PRO A 326 -34.43 6.78 -9.36
C PRO A 326 -33.24 6.03 -9.97
N LEU A 327 -32.09 6.08 -9.28
CA LEU A 327 -30.81 5.56 -9.77
C LEU A 327 -30.72 4.03 -9.86
N ASN A 328 -31.80 3.31 -9.59
CA ASN A 328 -31.89 1.85 -9.63
C ASN A 328 -31.64 1.23 -11.02
N GLY A 329 -31.56 2.04 -12.09
CA GLY A 329 -31.35 1.57 -13.45
C GLY A 329 -29.90 1.70 -13.96
N ILE A 330 -28.94 2.21 -13.19
CA ILE A 330 -27.53 2.21 -13.61
C ILE A 330 -27.00 0.78 -13.59
N ARG A 331 -26.67 0.23 -14.77
CA ARG A 331 -26.20 -1.16 -14.93
C ARG A 331 -24.73 -1.32 -14.56
N ASN A 332 -24.40 -1.17 -13.28
CA ASN A 332 -23.03 -1.26 -12.74
C ASN A 332 -22.78 -2.52 -11.88
N ASN A 333 -23.34 -3.67 -12.27
CA ASN A 333 -23.24 -4.88 -11.47
C ASN A 333 -21.91 -5.62 -11.68
N PHE A 334 -21.18 -5.85 -10.59
CA PHE A 334 -19.93 -6.60 -10.50
C PHE A 334 -19.71 -7.07 -9.05
N ASP A 335 -18.80 -8.02 -8.84
CA ASP A 335 -18.42 -8.49 -7.51
C ASP A 335 -17.54 -7.45 -6.80
N ARG A 336 -18.22 -6.61 -5.99
CA ARG A 336 -17.60 -5.54 -5.20
C ARG A 336 -16.68 -6.08 -4.10
N THR A 337 -17.04 -7.21 -3.49
CA THR A 337 -16.26 -7.82 -2.42
C THR A 337 -14.97 -8.38 -3.00
N ALA A 338 -15.06 -9.14 -4.09
CA ALA A 338 -13.87 -9.66 -4.77
C ALA A 338 -12.91 -8.54 -5.20
N LEU A 339 -13.42 -7.43 -5.75
CA LEU A 339 -12.56 -6.31 -6.13
C LEU A 339 -11.85 -5.68 -4.92
N LYS A 340 -12.58 -5.47 -3.82
CA LYS A 340 -12.03 -4.90 -2.58
C LYS A 340 -10.94 -5.80 -2.00
N ASP A 341 -11.20 -7.09 -1.93
CA ASP A 341 -10.30 -8.08 -1.35
C ASP A 341 -9.07 -8.29 -2.23
N LYS A 342 -9.26 -8.35 -3.55
CA LYS A 342 -8.18 -8.44 -4.53
C LYS A 342 -7.20 -7.28 -4.39
N LEU A 343 -7.68 -6.04 -4.41
CA LEU A 343 -6.80 -4.88 -4.32
C LEU A 343 -6.11 -4.77 -2.96
N SER A 344 -6.82 -5.07 -1.87
CA SER A 344 -6.21 -5.08 -0.54
C SER A 344 -5.10 -6.11 -0.42
N THR A 345 -5.34 -7.30 -0.98
CA THR A 345 -4.34 -8.37 -1.01
C THR A 345 -3.14 -7.99 -1.87
N LEU A 346 -3.38 -7.46 -3.09
CA LEU A 346 -2.30 -6.98 -3.96
C LEU A 346 -1.45 -5.90 -3.29
N GLU A 347 -2.06 -4.90 -2.65
CA GLU A 347 -1.32 -3.86 -1.91
C GLU A 347 -0.44 -4.45 -0.80
N ARG A 348 -0.97 -5.41 -0.04
CA ARG A 348 -0.22 -6.10 1.01
C ARG A 348 1.00 -6.81 0.41
N PHE A 349 0.82 -7.62 -0.64
CA PHE A 349 1.94 -8.26 -1.32
C PHE A 349 2.94 -7.26 -1.91
N PHE A 350 2.47 -6.13 -2.43
CA PHE A 350 3.32 -5.17 -3.12
C PHE A 350 4.20 -4.35 -2.18
N TYR A 351 3.59 -3.84 -1.11
CA TYR A 351 4.22 -2.86 -0.22
C TYR A 351 4.63 -3.42 1.13
N GLU A 352 3.98 -4.47 1.62
CA GLU A 352 4.21 -5.09 2.92
C GLU A 352 4.31 -6.63 2.77
N PRO A 353 5.22 -7.14 1.92
CA PRO A 353 5.34 -8.57 1.71
C PRO A 353 5.84 -9.26 2.98
N ASN A 354 5.00 -10.12 3.56
CA ASN A 354 5.42 -11.02 4.62
C ASN A 354 6.16 -12.21 4.02
N TYR A 355 7.33 -12.54 4.55
CA TYR A 355 8.12 -13.70 4.12
C TYR A 355 8.04 -14.87 5.11
N LEU A 356 7.61 -14.56 6.34
CA LEU A 356 7.39 -15.46 7.45
C LEU A 356 6.04 -15.12 8.07
N HIS A 357 5.22 -16.12 8.34
CA HIS A 357 3.96 -15.92 9.05
C HIS A 357 4.25 -15.66 10.53
N SER A 358 3.53 -14.74 11.17
CA SER A 358 3.83 -14.36 12.58
C SER A 358 3.85 -15.55 13.54
N SER A 359 3.00 -16.56 13.31
CA SER A 359 2.94 -17.77 14.14
C SER A 359 4.15 -18.70 14.01
N ILE A 360 4.98 -18.57 12.97
CA ILE A 360 6.12 -19.46 12.71
C ILE A 360 7.47 -18.79 12.96
N ILE A 361 7.52 -17.46 13.15
CA ILE A 361 8.76 -16.70 13.33
C ILE A 361 9.58 -17.27 14.49
N ASP A 362 8.96 -17.43 15.66
CA ASP A 362 9.66 -17.88 16.87
C ASP A 362 10.15 -19.31 16.73
N ILE A 363 9.33 -20.20 16.16
CA ILE A 363 9.69 -21.60 15.91
C ILE A 363 10.88 -21.65 14.95
N PHE A 364 10.81 -20.88 13.85
CA PHE A 364 11.86 -20.82 12.83
C PHE A 364 13.21 -20.41 13.41
N PHE A 365 13.26 -19.28 14.14
CA PHE A 365 14.51 -18.82 14.75
C PHE A 365 14.99 -19.73 15.88
N SER A 366 14.09 -20.35 16.63
CA SER A 366 14.43 -21.33 17.68
C SER A 366 15.10 -22.58 17.09
N VAL A 367 14.58 -23.10 15.98
CA VAL A 367 15.19 -24.25 15.28
C VAL A 367 16.57 -23.90 14.75
N ILE A 368 16.74 -22.73 14.14
CA ILE A 368 18.06 -22.26 13.65
C ILE A 368 19.05 -22.16 14.81
N ALA A 369 18.65 -21.55 15.92
CA ALA A 369 19.51 -21.41 17.09
C ALA A 369 19.89 -22.76 17.70
N ALA A 370 18.93 -23.69 17.82
CA ALA A 370 19.17 -25.04 18.33
C ALA A 370 20.15 -25.82 17.45
N VAL A 371 19.92 -25.85 16.14
CA VAL A 371 20.79 -26.55 15.18
C VAL A 371 22.18 -25.93 15.15
N TRP A 372 22.26 -24.60 15.11
CA TRP A 372 23.53 -23.89 15.22
C TRP A 372 24.31 -24.27 16.49
N PHE A 373 23.63 -24.25 17.64
CA PHE A 373 24.25 -24.56 18.93
C PHE A 373 24.79 -26.00 18.95
N VAL A 374 24.03 -26.97 18.45
CA VAL A 374 24.47 -28.37 18.34
C VAL A 374 25.68 -28.50 17.41
N ILE A 375 25.63 -27.91 16.22
CA ILE A 375 26.75 -27.95 15.25
C ILE A 375 28.00 -27.31 15.85
N PHE A 376 27.85 -26.18 16.53
CA PHE A 376 28.95 -25.46 17.17
C PHE A 376 29.56 -26.27 18.32
N LEU A 377 28.73 -26.87 19.18
CA LEU A 377 29.19 -27.75 20.26
C LEU A 377 29.95 -28.96 19.72
N ILE A 378 29.44 -29.63 18.71
CA ILE A 378 30.14 -30.77 18.08
C ILE A 378 31.49 -30.30 17.55
N TYR A 379 31.54 -29.17 16.83
CA TYR A 379 32.80 -28.63 16.31
C TYR A 379 33.81 -28.33 17.42
N ILE A 380 33.36 -27.70 18.52
CA ILE A 380 34.18 -27.43 19.72
C ILE A 380 34.72 -28.74 20.31
N LEU A 381 33.85 -29.72 20.56
CA LEU A 381 34.23 -31.00 21.16
C LEU A 381 35.31 -31.71 20.33
N PHE A 382 35.15 -31.74 19.01
CA PHE A 382 36.16 -32.33 18.13
C PHE A 382 37.46 -31.53 18.06
N ASN A 383 37.41 -30.21 18.26
CA ASN A 383 38.62 -29.40 18.34
C ASN A 383 39.40 -29.62 19.65
N TYR A 384 38.72 -29.86 20.78
CA TYR A 384 39.35 -30.11 22.08
C TYR A 384 39.76 -31.58 22.30
N LYS A 385 38.93 -32.57 21.93
CA LYS A 385 39.11 -34.00 22.26
C LYS A 385 40.42 -34.61 21.74
N LYS A 386 40.98 -34.11 20.63
CA LYS A 386 42.21 -34.66 20.03
C LYS A 386 43.50 -33.95 20.49
N ASN A 387 43.38 -32.85 21.24
CA ASN A 387 44.53 -32.20 21.88
C ASN A 387 44.94 -32.94 23.16
N SER A 388 43.99 -33.39 23.99
CA SER A 388 44.31 -34.24 25.15
C SER A 388 44.94 -35.58 24.78
N SER A 389 44.59 -36.15 23.61
CA SER A 389 45.23 -37.39 23.14
C SER A 389 46.66 -37.21 22.66
N LYS A 390 47.07 -36.00 22.26
CA LYS A 390 48.45 -35.70 21.84
C LYS A 390 49.36 -35.42 23.03
N VAL A 391 48.82 -34.79 24.08
CA VAL A 391 49.53 -34.59 25.36
C VAL A 391 49.79 -35.90 26.10
N ARG A 392 48.96 -36.93 25.88
CA ARG A 392 49.08 -38.24 26.54
C ARG A 392 50.04 -39.23 25.88
N THR A 393 50.54 -38.93 24.69
CA THR A 393 51.50 -39.80 23.98
C THR A 393 52.95 -39.31 24.10
N ASP A 394 53.16 -38.12 24.64
CA ASP A 394 54.47 -37.49 24.80
C ASP A 394 54.89 -37.38 26.29
N SER A 395 54.25 -38.16 27.18
CA SER A 395 54.53 -38.23 28.63
C SER A 395 55.14 -39.56 29.03
#